data_AF-A0A392QWW3-F1
#
_entry.id   AF-A0A392QWW3-F1
#
_cell.length_a   1.000
_cell.length_b   1.000
_cell.length_c   1.000
_cell.angle_alpha   90.00
_cell.angle_beta   90.00
_cell.angle_gamma   90.00
#
_symmetry.space_group_name_H-M   'P 1'
#
loop_
_entity.id
_entity.type
_entity.pdbx_description
1 polymer ?
#
loop_
_entity_poly.entity_id
_entity_poly.type
_entity_poly.pdbx_seq_one_letter_code
_entity_poly.pdbx_strand_id
1 'polypeptide(L)' 'LLLHYSINDRKGILSDKYVMLSAKCRALAELLPSLKKSGHRVLIFSQWTSMLDILEWALDVIGLTYKRLDGR' A
#
# COMPACT_ATOMS: atom_id res chain seq x y z
N LEU A 1 7.14 -3.44 12.03
CA LEU A 1 6.76 -4.81 11.62
C LEU A 1 7.36 -5.19 10.26
N LEU A 2 7.08 -4.48 9.16
CA LEU A 2 7.82 -4.68 7.90
C LEU A 2 9.26 -4.17 7.96
N LEU A 3 9.51 -3.04 8.63
CA LEU A 3 10.88 -2.54 8.87
C LEU A 3 11.74 -3.49 9.75
N HIS A 4 11.11 -4.29 10.63
CA HIS A 4 11.83 -5.28 11.45
C HIS A 4 12.01 -6.63 10.73
N TYR A 5 11.23 -6.91 9.69
CA TYR A 5 11.47 -8.07 8.81
C TYR A 5 12.72 -7.86 7.92
N SER A 6 13.19 -6.61 7.82
CA SER A 6 14.41 -6.26 7.08
C SER A 6 15.71 -6.52 7.85
N ILE A 7 15.65 -7.05 9.09
CA ILE A 7 16.81 -7.38 9.93
C ILE A 7 17.20 -8.84 9.67
N ASN A 8 17.62 -9.13 8.45
CA ASN A 8 18.51 -10.22 8.08
C ASN A 8 18.71 -10.12 6.57
N ASP A 9 19.97 -10.15 6.13
CA ASP A 9 20.50 -9.94 4.78
C ASP A 9 20.00 -10.92 3.69
N ARG A 10 18.69 -11.03 3.55
CA ARG A 10 17.99 -11.59 2.41
C ARG A 10 16.85 -10.63 2.15
N LYS A 11 17.02 -9.80 1.13
CA LYS A 11 15.93 -9.11 0.43
C LYS A 11 15.02 -10.19 -0.17
N GLY A 12 14.29 -10.89 0.69
CA GLY A 12 13.24 -11.81 0.30
C GLY A 12 12.14 -10.92 -0.24
N ILE A 13 12.18 -10.65 -1.54
CA ILE A 13 11.15 -9.91 -2.26
C ILE A 13 9.88 -10.72 -2.06
N LEU A 14 9.06 -10.33 -1.07
CA LEU A 14 7.72 -10.89 -0.94
C LEU A 14 7.03 -10.59 -2.26
N SER A 15 6.55 -11.64 -2.92
CA SER A 15 5.81 -11.48 -4.16
C SER A 15 4.59 -10.59 -3.93
N ASP A 16 4.25 -9.76 -4.91
CA ASP A 16 3.09 -8.86 -4.90
C ASP A 16 1.77 -9.55 -4.55
N LYS A 17 1.69 -10.87 -4.72
CA LYS A 17 0.55 -11.67 -4.26
C LYS A 17 0.25 -11.51 -2.76
N TYR A 18 1.26 -11.26 -1.92
CA TYR A 18 1.09 -11.21 -0.47
C TYR A 18 0.33 -9.96 0.00
N VAL A 19 0.56 -8.79 -0.61
CA VAL A 19 -0.19 -7.58 -0.24
C VAL A 19 -1.68 -7.74 -0.56
N MET A 20 -1.98 -8.45 -1.65
CA MET A 20 -3.33 -8.74 -2.11
C MET A 20 -4.05 -9.83 -1.29
N LEU A 21 -3.41 -10.46 -0.30
CA LEU A 21 -4.13 -11.33 0.64
C LEU A 21 -4.96 -10.52 1.64
N SER A 22 -4.53 -9.29 1.97
CA SER A 22 -5.23 -8.40 2.90
C SER A 22 -6.60 -7.98 2.35
N ALA A 23 -7.65 -8.15 3.16
CA ALA A 23 -9.00 -7.73 2.80
C ALA A 23 -9.08 -6.22 2.50
N LYS A 24 -8.33 -5.39 3.26
CA LYS A 24 -8.26 -3.94 3.01
C LYS A 24 -7.61 -3.62 1.67
N CYS A 25 -6.51 -4.30 1.33
CA CYS A 25 -5.80 -4.05 0.07
C CYS A 25 -6.62 -4.51 -1.14
N ARG A 26 -7.33 -5.66 -1.04
CA ARG A 26 -8.27 -6.09 -2.09
C ARG A 26 -9.41 -5.10 -2.29
N ALA A 27 -10.03 -4.64 -1.20
CA ALA A 27 -11.09 -3.64 -1.30
C ALA A 27 -10.59 -2.33 -1.94
N LEU A 28 -9.37 -1.89 -1.64
CA LEU A 28 -8.77 -0.73 -2.28
C LEU A 28 -8.45 -0.97 -3.77
N ALA A 29 -8.03 -2.19 -4.14
CA ALA A 29 -7.77 -2.55 -5.53
C ALA A 29 -9.02 -2.52 -6.40
N GLU A 30 -10.20 -2.75 -5.82
CA GLU A 30 -11.49 -2.60 -6.51
C GLU A 30 -11.95 -1.13 -6.51
N LEU A 31 -11.86 -0.45 -5.36
CA LEU A 31 -12.41 0.89 -5.17
C LEU A 31 -11.61 1.97 -5.92
N LEU A 32 -10.29 1.99 -5.77
CA LEU A 32 -9.46 3.12 -6.22
C LEU A 32 -9.42 3.31 -7.74
N PRO A 33 -9.36 2.26 -8.59
CA PRO A 33 -9.42 2.43 -10.03
C PRO A 33 -10.73 3.08 -10.50
N SER A 34 -11.86 2.72 -9.87
CA SER A 34 -13.16 3.32 -10.19
C SER A 34 -13.18 4.82 -9.87
N LEU A 35 -12.67 5.20 -8.68
CA LEU A 35 -12.60 6.59 -8.24
C LEU A 35 -11.66 7.42 -9.11
N LYS A 36 -10.52 6.85 -9.52
CA LYS A 36 -9.58 7.50 -10.46
C LYS A 36 -10.24 7.74 -11.81
N LYS A 37 -10.97 6.77 -12.35
CA LYS A 37 -11.69 6.91 -13.63
C LYS A 37 -12.74 8.03 -13.56
N SER A 38 -13.39 8.22 -12.43
CA SER A 38 -14.34 9.31 -12.18
C SER A 38 -13.67 10.66 -11.85
N GLY A 39 -12.34 10.74 -11.82
CA GLY A 39 -11.59 11.97 -11.56
C GLY A 39 -11.50 12.38 -10.07
N HIS A 40 -11.84 11.48 -9.15
CA HIS A 40 -11.75 11.76 -7.71
C HIS A 40 -10.31 11.68 -7.19
N ARG A 41 -9.99 12.54 -6.22
CA ARG A 41 -8.74 12.49 -5.44
C ARG A 41 -9.03 11.88 -4.08
N VAL A 42 -8.35 10.78 -3.75
CA VAL A 42 -8.57 10.02 -2.52
C VAL A 42 -7.48 10.36 -1.51
N LEU A 43 -7.86 10.52 -0.24
CA LEU A 43 -6.96 10.70 0.89
C LEU A 43 -7.11 9.51 1.84
N ILE A 44 -6.00 8.85 2.18
CA ILE A 44 -5.99 7.68 3.07
C ILE A 44 -5.20 8.04 4.32
N PHE A 45 -5.82 7.80 5.48
CA PHE A 45 -5.17 7.99 6.78
C PHE A 45 -4.92 6.66 7.48
N SER A 46 -3.84 6.61 8.26
CA SER A 46 -3.56 5.50 9.17
C SER A 46 -2.90 6.04 10.43
N GLN A 47 -3.25 5.46 11.57
CA GLN A 47 -2.57 5.72 12.85
C GLN A 47 -1.14 5.17 12.85
N TRP A 48 -0.86 4.15 12.03
CA TRP A 48 0.44 3.49 11.97
C TRP A 48 1.13 3.79 10.64
N THR A 49 2.33 4.39 10.68
CA THR A 49 3.16 4.63 9.47
C THR A 49 3.56 3.32 8.80
N SER A 50 3.68 2.23 9.55
CA SER A 50 3.94 0.89 9.01
C SER A 50 2.83 0.38 8.10
N MET A 51 1.59 0.80 8.33
CA MET A 51 0.47 0.51 7.43
C MET A 51 0.55 1.38 6.17
N LEU A 52 1.05 2.61 6.27
CA LEU A 52 1.32 3.43 5.08
C LEU A 52 2.37 2.75 4.19
N ASP A 53 3.42 2.16 4.77
CA ASP A 53 4.40 1.36 4.02
C ASP A 53 3.74 0.17 3.25
N ILE A 54 2.74 -0.49 3.86
CA ILE A 54 1.96 -1.57 3.19
C ILE A 54 1.08 -1.01 2.06
N LEU A 55 0.44 0.13 2.30
CA LEU A 55 -0.45 0.76 1.33
C LEU A 55 0.31 1.28 0.11
N GLU A 56 1.53 1.80 0.30
CA GLU A 56 2.42 2.16 -0.80
C GLU A 56 2.67 0.96 -1.72
N TRP A 57 3.08 -0.17 -1.14
CA TRP A 57 3.26 -1.41 -1.91
C TRP A 57 1.96 -1.86 -2.61
N ALA A 58 0.82 -1.77 -1.93
CA ALA A 58 -0.47 -2.11 -2.55
C ALA A 58 -0.78 -1.18 -3.75
N LEU A 59 -0.55 0.12 -3.62
CA LEU A 59 -0.80 1.11 -4.66
C LEU A 59 0.15 0.92 -5.86
N ASP A 60 1.40 0.54 -5.60
CA ASP A 60 2.36 0.16 -6.65
C ASP A 60 1.85 -1.04 -7.46
N VAL A 61 1.35 -2.08 -6.78
CA VAL A 61 0.75 -3.26 -7.44
C VAL A 61 -0.51 -2.91 -8.24
N ILE A 62 -1.34 -1.98 -7.75
CA ILE A 62 -2.54 -1.50 -8.47
C ILE A 62 -2.15 -0.58 -9.65
N GLY A 63 -0.93 -0.03 -9.68
CA GLY A 63 -0.46 0.91 -10.70
C GLY A 63 -1.01 2.33 -10.52
N LEU A 64 -1.20 2.76 -9.27
CA LEU A 64 -1.68 4.10 -8.92
C LEU A 64 -0.54 4.97 -8.40
N THR A 65 -0.48 6.20 -8.92
CA THR A 65 0.43 7.21 -8.38
C THR A 65 -0.12 7.79 -7.08
N TYR A 66 0.75 8.05 -6.13
CA TYR A 66 0.41 8.61 -4.84
C TYR A 66 1.47 9.60 -4.36
N LYS A 67 1.12 10.34 -3.31
CA LYS A 67 2.07 11.11 -2.51
C LYS A 67 1.87 10.72 -1.06
N ARG A 68 2.98 10.54 -0.34
CA ARG A 68 2.97 10.27 1.09
C ARG A 68 3.31 11.53 1.87
N LEU A 69 2.56 11.72 2.95
CA LEU A 69 2.85 12.69 3.98
C LEU A 69 2.72 11.98 5.32
N ASP A 70 3.82 11.87 6.05
CA ASP A 70 3.86 11.47 7.44
C ASP A 70 4.87 12.34 8.21
N GLY A 71 4.84 12.27 9.53
CA GLY A 71 5.69 13.09 10.40
C GLY A 71 7.03 12.43 10.75
N ARG A 72 7.61 11.68 9.81
CA ARG A 72 8.95 11.10 9.98
C ARG A 72 10.03 12.17 9.92
#